data_AF-A0A942RDU5-F1
#
_entry.id   AF-A0A942RDU5-F1
#
_cell.length_a   1.000
_cell.length_b   1.000
_cell.length_c   1.000
_cell.angle_alpha   90.00
_cell.angle_beta   90.00
_cell.angle_gamma   90.00
#
_symmetry.space_group_name_H-M   'P 1'
#
loop_
_entity.id
_entity.type
_entity.pdbx_description
1 polymer ?
#
loop_
_entity_poly.entity_id
_entity_poly.type
_entity_poly.pdbx_seq_one_letter_code
_entity_poly.pdbx_strand_id
1 'polypeptide(L)' 'METKIEEKKLYTLIKKAVDEALRDNLKKIKLSMIPCCDDEEIKEIKSIFGSPAKYKNQKCTARKL' A
#
# COMPACT_ATOMS: atom_id res chain seq x y z
N MET A 1 -27.76 -1.05 -32.84
CA MET A 1 -26.65 -0.09 -32.74
C MET A 1 -25.43 -0.85 -32.26
N GLU A 2 -24.47 -1.15 -33.13
CA GLU A 2 -23.22 -1.80 -32.74
C GLU A 2 -22.28 -0.77 -32.13
N THR A 3 -22.00 -0.92 -30.84
CA THR A 3 -21.04 -0.08 -30.12
C THR A 3 -19.63 -0.48 -30.56
N LYS A 4 -19.11 0.12 -31.63
CA LYS A 4 -17.71 -0.04 -32.05
C LYS A 4 -16.81 0.68 -31.03
N ILE A 5 -16.42 -0.03 -29.97
CA ILE A 5 -15.37 0.44 -29.08
C ILE A 5 -14.05 0.36 -29.85
N GLU A 6 -13.41 1.50 -30.07
CA GLU A 6 -12.07 1.53 -30.67
C GLU A 6 -11.12 0.68 -29.81
N GLU A 7 -10.35 -0.21 -30.45
CA GLU A 7 -9.46 -1.17 -29.81
C GLU A 7 -8.53 -0.54 -28.75
N LYS A 8 -8.04 0.67 -29.02
CA LYS A 8 -7.22 1.47 -28.07
C LYS A 8 -7.97 1.82 -26.77
N LYS A 9 -9.25 2.14 -26.85
CA LYS A 9 -10.09 2.45 -25.69
C LYS A 9 -10.33 1.19 -24.86
N LEU A 10 -10.58 0.05 -25.52
CA LEU A 10 -10.73 -1.23 -24.83
C LEU A 10 -9.45 -1.64 -24.10
N TYR A 11 -8.30 -1.55 -24.77
CA TYR A 11 -7.00 -1.81 -24.15
C TYR A 11 -6.76 -0.93 -22.92
N THR A 12 -7.08 0.36 -23.00
CA THR A 12 -6.91 1.30 -21.89
C THR A 12 -7.80 0.95 -20.70
N LEU A 13 -9.04 0.55 -20.96
CA LEU A 13 -9.99 0.13 -19.92
C LEU A 13 -9.49 -1.14 -19.21
N ILE A 14 -9.06 -2.15 -19.97
CA ILE A 14 -8.51 -3.39 -19.42
C ILE A 14 -7.27 -3.10 -18.58
N LYS A 15 -6.35 -2.26 -19.10
CA LYS A 15 -5.13 -1.88 -18.38
C LYS A 15 -5.45 -1.23 -17.03
N LYS A 16 -6.42 -0.31 -16.98
CA LYS A 16 -6.84 0.33 -15.73
C LYS A 16 -7.42 -0.67 -14.73
N ALA A 17 -8.29 -1.57 -15.19
CA ALA A 17 -8.90 -2.58 -14.32
C ALA A 17 -7.85 -3.53 -13.72
N VAL A 18 -6.87 -3.94 -14.53
CA VAL A 18 -5.75 -4.79 -14.06
C VAL A 18 -4.87 -4.04 -13.06
N ASP A 19 -4.52 -2.78 -13.34
CA ASP A 19 -3.72 -1.96 -12.43
C ASP A 19 -4.40 -1.77 -11.07
N GLU A 20 -5.72 -1.57 -11.05
CA GLU A 20 -6.51 -1.45 -9.83
C GLU A 20 -6.51 -2.75 -9.03
N ALA A 21 -6.79 -3.89 -9.68
CA ALA A 21 -6.76 -5.20 -9.04
C ALA A 21 -5.37 -5.52 -8.45
N LEU A 22 -4.29 -5.21 -9.17
CA LEU A 22 -2.93 -5.38 -8.69
C LEU A 22 -2.63 -4.50 -7.48
N ARG A 23 -3.04 -3.22 -7.51
CA ARG A 23 -2.85 -2.29 -6.39
C ARG A 23 -3.58 -2.77 -5.15
N ASP A 24 -4.80 -3.26 -5.28
CA ASP A 24 -5.58 -3.73 -4.13
C ASP A 24 -5.03 -5.03 -3.55
N ASN A 25 -4.56 -5.95 -4.40
CA ASN A 25 -3.84 -7.13 -3.93
C ASN A 25 -2.53 -6.77 -3.23
N LEU A 26 -1.76 -5.81 -3.76
CA LEU A 26 -0.56 -5.31 -3.09
C LEU A 26 -0.86 -4.65 -1.75
N LYS A 27 -1.95 -3.88 -1.63
CA LYS A 27 -2.38 -3.32 -0.34
C LYS A 27 -2.70 -4.43 0.66
N LYS A 28 -3.45 -5.46 0.26
CA LYS A 28 -3.77 -6.60 1.14
C LYS A 28 -2.51 -7.31 1.62
N ILE A 29 -1.56 -7.57 0.72
CA ILE A 29 -0.27 -8.19 1.07
C ILE A 29 0.50 -7.31 2.05
N LYS A 30 0.62 -6.00 1.78
CA LYS A 30 1.28 -5.06 2.69
C LYS A 30 0.65 -5.04 4.09
N LEU A 31 -0.69 -5.05 4.17
CA LEU A 31 -1.41 -5.10 5.44
C LEU A 31 -1.16 -6.42 6.17
N SER A 32 -1.14 -7.55 5.45
CA SER A 32 -0.84 -8.87 6.05
C SER A 32 0.60 -9.00 6.59
N MET A 33 1.52 -8.15 6.13
CA MET A 33 2.89 -8.10 6.65
C MET A 33 3.03 -7.25 7.91
N ILE A 34 2.00 -6.49 8.29
CA ILE A 34 2.02 -5.73 9.55
C ILE A 34 1.83 -6.74 10.68
N PRO A 35 2.80 -6.87 11.62
CA PRO A 35 2.65 -7.76 12.74
C PRO A 35 1.43 -7.35 13.57
N CYS A 36 0.62 -8.33 13.94
CA CYS A 36 -0.41 -8.12 14.95
C CYS A 36 0.29 -8.08 16.30
N CYS A 37 0.12 -6.96 17.01
CA CYS A 37 0.65 -6.79 18.35
C CYS A 37 -0.49 -6.67 19.34
N ASP A 38 -0.32 -7.22 20.54
CA ASP A 38 -1.25 -7.01 21.64
C ASP A 38 -1.07 -5.62 22.29
N ASP A 39 -1.96 -5.29 23.23
CA ASP A 39 -1.94 -3.98 23.89
C ASP A 39 -0.67 -3.75 24.72
N GLU A 40 -0.03 -4.80 25.24
CA GLU A 40 1.20 -4.68 26.03
C GLU A 40 2.41 -4.47 25.10
N GLU A 41 2.51 -5.21 24.01
CA GLU A 41 3.52 -5.01 22.97
C GLU A 41 3.42 -3.59 22.36
N ILE A 42 2.21 -3.07 22.16
CA ILE A 42 2.03 -1.69 21.69
C ILE A 42 2.50 -0.66 22.75
N LYS A 43 2.30 -0.92 24.05
CA LYS A 43 2.85 -0.05 25.11
C LYS A 43 4.37 -0.07 25.10
N GLU A 44 4.99 -1.24 24.93
CA GLU A 44 6.44 -1.37 24.82
C GLU A 44 6.99 -0.63 23.59
N ILE A 45 6.37 -0.81 22.42
CA ILE A 45 6.72 -0.09 21.19
C ILE A 45 6.62 1.43 21.40
N LYS A 46 5.54 1.91 22.03
CA LYS A 46 5.37 3.33 22.37
C LYS A 46 6.41 3.82 23.36
N SER A 47 6.88 2.98 24.28
CA SER A 47 7.96 3.31 25.21
C SER A 47 9.30 3.47 24.49
N ILE A 48 9.63 2.52 23.60
CA ILE A 48 10.91 2.49 22.86
C ILE A 48 10.98 3.62 21.83
N PHE A 49 9.94 3.79 21.01
CA PHE A 49 9.95 4.69 19.85
C PHE A 49 9.20 6.01 20.10
N GLY A 50 8.38 6.10 21.14
CA GLY A 50 7.59 7.29 21.43
C GLY A 50 6.47 7.55 20.42
N SER A 51 6.06 8.82 20.30
CA SER A 51 5.01 9.21 19.35
C SER A 51 5.55 9.24 17.90
N PRO A 52 4.82 8.66 16.93
CA PRO A 52 5.16 8.72 15.50
C PRO A 52 5.40 10.15 14.98
N ALA A 53 4.78 11.15 15.60
CA ALA A 53 4.94 12.56 15.23
C ALA A 53 6.40 13.05 15.32
N LYS A 54 7.22 12.43 16.18
CA LYS A 54 8.66 12.74 16.31
C LYS A 54 9.44 12.49 15.03
N TYR A 55 8.95 11.59 14.18
CA TYR A 55 9.62 11.16 12.95
C TYR A 55 9.06 11.82 11.70
N LYS A 56 8.15 12.79 11.82
CA LYS A 56 7.46 13.43 10.68
C LYS A 56 8.42 13.99 9.62
N ASN A 57 9.58 14.49 10.05
CA ASN A 57 10.60 15.09 9.17
C ASN A 57 11.77 14.13 8.89
N GLN A 58 11.72 12.90 9.40
CA GLN A 58 12.78 11.92 9.19
C GLN A 58 12.66 11.37 7.77
N LYS A 59 13.67 11.62 6.94
CA LYS A 59 13.71 11.04 5.60
C LYS A 59 14.00 9.54 5.71
N CYS A 60 13.06 8.72 5.25
CA CYS A 60 13.29 7.29 5.12
C CYS A 60 14.30 7.05 3.99
N THR A 61 15.55 6.79 4.33
CA THR A 61 16.57 6.39 3.36
C THR A 61 16.40 4.90 3.09
N ALA A 62 15.87 4.55 1.92
CA ALA A 62 15.85 3.15 1.49
C ALA A 62 17.29 2.63 1.48
N ARG A 63 17.55 1.57 2.25
CA ARG A 63 18.84 0.87 2.23
C ARG A 63 18.99 0.30 0.82
N LYS A 64 19.96 0.81 0.04
CA LYS A 64 20.36 0.16 -1.21
C LYS A 64 20.94 -1.20 -0.83
N LEU A 65 20.22 -2.26 -1.18
CA LEU A 65 20.71 -3.64 -1.15
C LEU A 65 21.66 -3.86 -2.33
#